data_AF-A0A7K3ALB8-F1
#
_entry.id   AF-A0A7K3ALB8-F1
#
_cell.length_a   1.000
_cell.length_b   1.000
_cell.length_c   1.000
_cell.angle_alpha   90.00
_cell.angle_beta   90.00
_cell.angle_gamma   90.00
#
_symmetry.space_group_name_H-M   'P 1'
#
loop_
_entity.id
_entity.type
_entity.pdbx_description
1 polymer ?
#
loop_
_entity_poly.entity_id
_entity_poly.type
_entity_poly.pdbx_seq_one_letter_code
_entity_poly.pdbx_strand_id
1 'polypeptide(L)'
;MTYTVLDVLGEHPEAVEADLAHHYPEYGPGGPVAAYWRGEITLRWLRVMTEHLPPDGAVARAYNGHAWGQIEYTAADSRDLLDLLLTAFVNANRDPKKGGSPLPWPKPSWRPGDPVPDPAQGEKDKARAKAAYEHILAQTKG
;
A
#
# COMPACT_ATOMS: atom_id res chain seq x y z
N MET A 1 -11.29 28.25 -21.79
CA MET A 1 -9.95 28.11 -21.18
C MET A 1 -9.14 27.21 -22.10
N THR A 2 -8.07 27.72 -22.71
CA THR A 2 -7.16 26.95 -23.56
C THR A 2 -6.15 26.24 -22.66
N TYR A 3 -5.92 24.95 -22.91
CA TYR A 3 -4.94 24.12 -22.20
C TYR A 3 -4.04 23.43 -23.23
N THR A 4 -2.82 23.15 -22.84
CA THR A 4 -1.77 22.50 -23.63
C THR A 4 -1.60 21.03 -23.22
N VAL A 5 -0.74 20.30 -23.93
CA VAL A 5 -0.36 18.93 -23.54
C VAL A 5 0.32 18.92 -22.17
N LEU A 6 1.18 19.91 -21.88
CA LEU A 6 1.86 20.00 -20.60
C LEU A 6 0.87 20.24 -19.45
N ASP A 7 -0.17 21.04 -19.69
CA ASP A 7 -1.25 21.24 -18.72
C ASP A 7 -2.05 19.94 -18.46
N VAL A 8 -2.10 19.04 -19.44
CA VAL A 8 -2.77 17.73 -19.30
C VAL A 8 -1.89 16.73 -18.54
N LEU A 9 -0.58 16.69 -18.82
CA LEU A 9 0.34 15.74 -18.17
C LEU A 9 0.74 16.15 -16.74
N GLY A 10 0.62 17.44 -16.39
CA GLY A 10 0.80 17.92 -15.02
C GLY A 10 2.22 17.78 -14.48
N GLU A 11 2.35 17.64 -13.15
CA GLU A 11 3.63 17.67 -12.43
C GLU A 11 4.47 16.39 -12.57
N HIS A 12 3.84 15.27 -12.96
CA HIS A 12 4.48 13.96 -13.10
C HIS A 12 4.23 13.36 -14.50
N PRO A 13 4.76 13.98 -15.56
CA PRO A 13 4.42 13.60 -16.93
C PRO A 13 4.84 12.16 -17.26
N GLU A 14 5.98 11.68 -16.77
CA GLU A 14 6.44 10.31 -17.00
C GLU A 14 5.55 9.28 -16.30
N ALA A 15 5.01 9.62 -15.12
CA ALA A 15 4.10 8.76 -14.39
C ALA A 15 2.74 8.68 -15.10
N VAL A 16 2.25 9.81 -15.62
CA VAL A 16 1.02 9.86 -16.44
C VAL A 16 1.20 9.05 -17.71
N GLU A 17 2.32 9.19 -18.41
CA GLU A 17 2.63 8.40 -19.60
C GLU A 17 2.68 6.89 -19.29
N ALA A 18 3.30 6.51 -18.17
CA ALA A 18 3.36 5.11 -17.75
C ALA A 18 1.96 4.53 -17.48
N ASP A 19 1.10 5.27 -16.78
CA ASP A 19 -0.27 4.84 -16.50
C ASP A 19 -1.14 4.81 -17.76
N LEU A 20 -1.03 5.82 -18.62
CA LEU A 20 -1.75 5.84 -19.89
C LEU A 20 -1.34 4.65 -20.78
N ALA A 21 -0.05 4.34 -20.85
CA ALA A 21 0.43 3.18 -21.61
C ALA A 21 -0.02 1.84 -20.99
N HIS A 22 -0.13 1.77 -19.66
CA HIS A 22 -0.59 0.58 -18.96
C HIS A 22 -2.09 0.33 -19.14
N HIS A 23 -2.91 1.38 -19.01
CA HIS A 23 -4.37 1.27 -19.03
C HIS A 23 -4.98 1.31 -20.44
N TYR A 24 -4.27 1.85 -21.42
CA TYR A 24 -4.72 1.95 -22.80
C TYR A 24 -3.72 1.32 -23.79
N PRO A 25 -3.46 0.00 -23.69
CA PRO A 25 -2.47 -0.67 -24.52
C PRO A 25 -2.83 -0.70 -26.02
N GLU A 26 -4.09 -0.47 -26.38
CA GLU A 26 -4.57 -0.46 -27.76
C GLU A 26 -3.95 0.65 -28.64
N TYR A 27 -3.37 1.69 -28.03
CA TYR A 27 -2.66 2.76 -28.75
C TYR A 27 -1.21 2.41 -29.12
N GLY A 28 -0.76 1.21 -28.74
CA GLY A 28 0.54 0.66 -29.09
C GLY A 28 1.72 1.30 -28.35
N PRO A 29 2.95 1.16 -28.88
CA PRO A 29 4.15 1.73 -28.26
C PRO A 29 4.03 3.25 -28.07
N GLY A 30 4.33 3.72 -26.85
CA GLY A 30 4.19 5.12 -26.45
C GLY A 30 2.76 5.54 -26.08
N GLY A 31 1.79 4.63 -26.18
CA GLY A 31 0.44 4.80 -25.65
C GLY A 31 -0.33 6.00 -26.20
N PRO A 32 -1.34 6.49 -25.46
CA PRO A 32 -2.14 7.64 -25.83
C PRO A 32 -1.36 8.93 -26.14
N VAL A 33 -0.24 9.18 -25.47
CA VAL A 33 0.56 10.40 -25.71
C VAL A 33 1.17 10.37 -27.11
N ALA A 34 1.74 9.23 -27.53
CA ALA A 34 2.23 9.08 -28.89
C ALA A 34 1.11 9.17 -29.92
N ALA A 35 -0.07 8.60 -29.64
CA ALA A 35 -1.25 8.71 -30.51
C ALA A 35 -1.71 10.16 -30.71
N TYR A 36 -1.64 10.99 -29.67
CA TYR A 36 -1.93 12.42 -29.77
C TYR A 36 -0.95 13.13 -30.72
N TRP A 37 0.36 12.87 -30.58
CA TRP A 37 1.38 13.47 -31.45
C TRP A 37 1.29 13.02 -32.91
N ARG A 38 0.76 11.81 -33.16
CA ARG A 38 0.43 11.33 -34.51
C ARG A 38 -0.86 11.92 -35.08
N GLY A 39 -1.65 12.63 -34.27
CA GLY A 39 -2.94 13.20 -34.67
C GLY A 39 -4.09 12.19 -34.71
N GLU A 40 -3.92 11.01 -34.11
CA GLU A 40 -4.95 9.96 -34.05
C GLU A 40 -6.02 10.25 -33.01
N ILE A 41 -5.67 10.99 -31.96
CA ILE A 41 -6.61 11.42 -30.91
C ILE A 41 -6.53 12.92 -30.66
N THR A 42 -7.64 13.47 -30.16
CA THR A 42 -7.72 14.89 -29.81
C THR A 42 -7.11 15.18 -28.44
N LEU A 43 -6.66 16.42 -28.21
CA LEU A 43 -6.17 16.86 -26.90
C LEU A 43 -7.25 16.69 -25.81
N ARG A 44 -8.53 16.92 -26.16
CA ARG A 44 -9.65 16.69 -25.25
C ARG A 44 -9.74 15.22 -24.81
N TRP A 45 -9.51 14.30 -25.73
CA TRP A 45 -9.56 12.87 -25.42
C TRP A 45 -8.38 12.44 -24.54
N LEU A 46 -7.18 12.94 -24.83
CA LEU A 46 -6.01 12.73 -23.96
C LEU A 46 -6.27 13.23 -22.54
N ARG A 47 -6.89 14.41 -22.39
CA ARG A 47 -7.31 14.96 -21.09
C ARG A 47 -8.30 14.04 -20.37
N VAL A 48 -9.32 13.54 -21.06
CA VAL A 48 -10.31 12.63 -20.45
C VAL A 48 -9.64 11.38 -19.89
N MET A 49 -8.76 10.74 -20.66
CA MET A 49 -8.03 9.55 -20.20
C MET A 49 -7.14 9.86 -18.99
N THR A 50 -6.46 11.00 -18.99
CA THR A 50 -5.60 11.42 -17.88
C THR A 50 -6.39 11.72 -16.60
N GLU A 51 -7.52 12.41 -16.71
CA GLU A 51 -8.37 12.76 -15.56
C GLU A 51 -9.06 11.57 -14.91
N HIS A 52 -9.21 10.46 -15.64
CA HIS A 52 -9.87 9.25 -15.18
C HIS A 52 -8.87 8.10 -14.97
N LEU A 53 -7.58 8.42 -14.83
CA LEU A 53 -6.60 7.42 -14.42
C LEU A 53 -6.95 6.84 -13.04
N PRO A 54 -6.75 5.54 -12.82
CA PRO A 54 -7.03 4.91 -11.53
C PRO A 54 -6.21 5.50 -10.38
N PRO A 55 -6.78 5.57 -9.16
CA PRO A 55 -6.13 6.19 -8.00
C PRO A 55 -5.00 5.33 -7.39
N ASP A 56 -4.67 4.18 -7.98
CA ASP A 56 -3.61 3.25 -7.58
C ASP A 56 -2.45 3.17 -8.61
N GLY A 57 -2.53 3.97 -9.68
CA GLY A 57 -1.53 4.05 -10.74
C GLY A 57 -0.19 4.67 -10.33
N ALA A 58 0.78 4.65 -11.25
CA ALA A 58 2.07 5.31 -11.14
C ALA A 58 1.96 6.80 -10.80
N VAL A 59 0.95 7.52 -11.32
CA VAL A 59 0.69 8.93 -10.99
C VAL A 59 0.38 9.10 -9.52
N ALA A 60 -0.53 8.27 -8.99
CA ALA A 60 -0.88 8.30 -7.58
C ALA A 60 0.33 7.97 -6.70
N ARG A 61 1.19 7.03 -7.13
CA ARG A 61 2.43 6.71 -6.41
C ARG A 61 3.45 7.84 -6.44
N ALA A 62 3.58 8.52 -7.58
CA ALA A 62 4.47 9.67 -7.73
C ALA A 62 4.04 10.82 -6.82
N TYR A 63 2.74 11.12 -6.82
CA TYR A 63 2.16 12.19 -6.00
C TYR A 63 2.27 11.90 -4.49
N ASN A 64 1.97 10.67 -4.07
CA ASN A 64 2.02 10.27 -2.66
C ASN A 64 3.45 9.96 -2.17
N GLY A 65 4.41 9.77 -3.08
CA GLY A 65 5.76 9.30 -2.76
C GLY A 65 5.82 7.83 -2.28
N HIS A 66 4.71 7.10 -2.35
CA HIS A 66 4.61 5.70 -1.90
C HIS A 66 3.49 4.95 -2.61
N ALA A 67 3.51 3.61 -2.52
CA ALA A 67 2.52 2.74 -3.16
C ALA A 67 1.26 2.46 -2.34
N TRP A 68 1.20 2.89 -1.08
CA TRP A 68 0.04 2.60 -0.22
C TRP A 68 -1.21 3.35 -0.65
N GLY A 69 -2.29 2.61 -0.87
CA GLY A 69 -3.63 3.11 -1.00
C GLY A 69 -4.45 2.86 0.26
N GLN A 70 -5.75 3.12 0.18
CA GLN A 70 -6.68 2.99 1.31
C GLN A 70 -6.71 1.57 1.88
N ILE A 71 -6.57 0.54 1.03
CA ILE A 71 -6.60 -0.86 1.46
C ILE A 71 -5.38 -1.19 2.31
N GLU A 72 -4.19 -0.73 1.93
CA GLU A 72 -2.95 -0.96 2.69
C GLU A 72 -3.02 -0.29 4.07
N TYR A 73 -3.50 0.97 4.14
CA TYR A 73 -3.73 1.65 5.41
C TYR A 73 -4.75 0.91 6.28
N THR A 74 -5.88 0.50 5.70
CA THR A 74 -6.93 -0.22 6.43
C THR A 74 -6.45 -1.58 6.93
N ALA A 75 -5.60 -2.27 6.16
CA ALA A 75 -5.00 -3.53 6.55
C ALA A 75 -4.02 -3.36 7.72
N ALA A 76 -3.18 -2.32 7.68
CA ALA A 76 -2.28 -1.96 8.78
C ALA A 76 -3.06 -1.62 10.07
N ASP A 77 -4.11 -0.81 9.96
CA ASP A 77 -4.97 -0.44 11.10
C ASP A 77 -5.69 -1.66 11.69
N SER A 78 -6.24 -2.53 10.84
CA SER A 78 -6.92 -3.75 11.27
C SER A 78 -5.96 -4.68 12.01
N ARG A 79 -4.72 -4.84 11.52
CA ARG A 79 -3.69 -5.61 12.22
C ARG A 79 -3.36 -5.02 13.58
N ASP A 80 -3.14 -3.71 13.67
CA ASP A 80 -2.78 -3.04 14.92
C ASP A 80 -3.91 -3.20 15.96
N LEU A 81 -5.17 -3.07 15.54
CA LEU A 81 -6.33 -3.27 16.41
C LEU A 81 -6.46 -4.73 16.89
N LEU A 82 -6.17 -5.71 16.03
CA LEU A 82 -6.18 -7.12 16.43
C LEU A 82 -5.07 -7.43 17.45
N ASP A 83 -3.87 -6.89 17.25
CA ASP A 83 -2.75 -7.06 18.19
C ASP A 83 -3.05 -6.41 19.54
N LEU A 84 -3.67 -5.22 19.53
CA LEU A 84 -4.15 -4.55 20.74
C LEU A 84 -5.21 -5.37 21.47
N LEU A 85 -6.21 -5.87 20.74
CA LEU A 85 -7.30 -6.67 21.31
C LEU A 85 -6.77 -7.96 21.94
N LEU A 86 -5.88 -8.67 21.25
CA LEU A 86 -5.26 -9.89 21.77
C LEU A 86 -4.45 -9.60 23.03
N THR A 87 -3.65 -8.53 23.02
CA THR A 87 -2.83 -8.14 24.18
C THR A 87 -3.72 -7.77 25.38
N ALA A 88 -4.79 -7.00 25.15
CA ALA A 88 -5.76 -6.66 26.18
C ALA A 88 -6.45 -7.92 26.75
N PHE A 89 -6.85 -8.84 25.88
CA PHE A 89 -7.47 -10.10 26.29
C PHE A 89 -6.54 -10.95 27.16
N VAL A 90 -5.29 -11.14 26.74
CA VAL A 90 -4.31 -11.94 27.50
C VAL A 90 -3.99 -11.27 28.84
N ASN A 91 -3.80 -9.95 28.86
CA ASN A 91 -3.53 -9.22 30.10
C ASN A 91 -4.73 -9.26 31.07
N ALA A 92 -5.96 -9.18 30.56
CA ALA A 92 -7.17 -9.24 31.37
C ALA A 92 -7.43 -10.63 31.98
N ASN A 93 -7.10 -11.70 31.24
CA ASN A 93 -7.32 -13.08 31.68
C ASN A 93 -6.13 -13.70 32.42
N ARG A 94 -5.14 -12.89 32.79
CA ARG A 94 -3.94 -13.40 33.45
C ARG A 94 -4.16 -13.63 34.94
N ASP A 95 -3.64 -14.73 35.46
CA ASP A 95 -3.60 -14.96 36.92
C ASP A 95 -2.60 -13.98 37.57
N PRO A 96 -3.07 -13.05 38.43
CA PRO A 96 -2.21 -12.06 39.07
C PRO A 96 -1.22 -12.69 40.06
N LYS A 97 -1.45 -13.92 40.52
CA LYS A 97 -0.58 -14.63 41.47
C LYS A 97 0.48 -15.49 40.79
N LYS A 98 0.30 -15.85 39.52
CA LYS A 98 1.22 -16.72 38.76
C LYS A 98 1.96 -16.02 37.62
N GLY A 99 1.58 -14.81 37.24
CA GLY A 99 2.20 -14.10 36.10
C GLY A 99 3.18 -13.00 36.51
N GLY A 100 4.43 -13.05 36.04
CA GLY A 100 5.36 -11.89 36.02
C GLY A 100 4.88 -10.78 35.08
N SER A 101 5.39 -9.53 35.10
CA SER A 101 4.87 -8.30 34.43
C SER A 101 3.91 -8.43 33.22
N PRO A 102 2.85 -7.58 33.12
CA PRO A 102 1.92 -7.56 31.97
C PRO A 102 2.62 -7.60 30.62
N LEU A 103 1.99 -8.21 29.61
CA LEU A 103 2.50 -8.13 28.25
C LEU A 103 2.54 -6.65 27.84
N PRO A 104 3.65 -6.20 27.24
CA PRO A 104 3.76 -4.85 26.76
C PRO A 104 2.76 -4.62 25.63
N TRP A 105 2.18 -3.42 25.58
CA TRP A 105 1.31 -3.04 24.48
C TRP A 105 2.10 -3.06 23.15
N PRO A 106 1.49 -3.59 22.08
CA PRO A 106 2.13 -3.65 20.78
C PRO A 106 2.39 -2.24 20.24
N LYS A 107 3.44 -2.11 19.44
CA LYS A 107 3.71 -0.89 18.69
C LYS A 107 2.90 -0.91 17.38
N PRO A 108 2.48 0.25 16.87
CA PRO A 108 1.86 0.33 15.56
C PRO A 108 2.75 -0.29 14.47
N SER A 109 2.12 -0.89 13.47
CA SER A 109 2.80 -1.35 12.27
C SER A 109 3.42 -0.18 11.50
N TRP A 110 4.48 -0.48 10.75
CA TRP A 110 5.15 0.50 9.90
C TRP A 110 4.20 1.05 8.84
N ARG A 111 4.22 2.37 8.64
CA ARG A 111 3.48 3.09 7.59
C ARG A 111 4.43 3.97 6.77
N PRO A 112 4.04 4.37 5.54
CA PRO A 112 4.78 5.38 4.81
C PRO A 112 4.95 6.66 5.64
N GLY A 113 6.18 7.16 5.72
CA GLY A 113 6.57 8.27 6.61
C GLY A 113 7.30 7.82 7.87
N ASP A 114 7.14 6.57 8.30
CA ASP A 114 7.94 5.99 9.37
C ASP A 114 9.35 5.62 8.88
N PRO A 115 10.36 5.62 9.76
CA PRO A 115 11.69 5.09 9.44
C PRO A 115 11.60 3.66 8.91
N VAL A 116 12.32 3.39 7.82
CA VAL A 116 12.32 2.06 7.20
C VAL A 116 12.73 1.01 8.23
N PRO A 117 11.95 -0.08 8.41
CA PRO A 117 12.24 -1.09 9.42
C PRO A 117 13.55 -1.82 9.09
N ASP A 118 14.28 -2.23 10.13
CA ASP A 118 15.44 -3.11 9.96
C ASP A 118 14.98 -4.48 9.39
N PRO A 119 15.45 -4.90 8.20
CA PRO A 119 15.07 -6.17 7.61
C PRO A 119 15.39 -7.37 8.50
N ALA A 120 16.45 -7.31 9.30
CA ALA A 120 16.81 -8.38 10.23
C ALA A 120 15.78 -8.54 11.35
N GLN A 121 15.10 -7.46 11.75
CA GLN A 121 14.02 -7.52 12.74
C GLN A 121 12.77 -8.20 12.14
N GLY A 122 12.44 -7.90 10.88
CA GLY A 122 11.30 -8.51 10.19
C GLY A 122 11.42 -10.04 10.05
N GLU A 123 12.63 -10.57 9.81
CA GLU A 123 12.86 -12.02 9.79
C GLU A 123 12.67 -12.67 11.16
N LYS A 124 13.14 -12.03 12.24
CA LYS A 124 12.94 -12.52 13.60
C LYS A 124 11.46 -12.58 13.96
N ASP A 125 10.70 -11.56 13.57
CA ASP A 125 9.27 -11.49 13.84
C ASP A 125 8.50 -12.59 13.07
N LYS A 126 8.86 -12.84 11.81
CA LYS A 126 8.30 -13.96 11.02
C LYS A 126 8.61 -15.32 11.64
N ALA A 127 9.85 -15.55 12.07
CA ALA A 127 10.25 -16.79 12.73
C ALA A 127 9.48 -17.01 14.03
N ARG A 128 9.28 -15.95 14.83
CA ARG A 128 8.48 -15.99 16.06
C ARG A 128 7.01 -16.34 15.77
N ALA A 129 6.42 -15.74 14.73
CA ALA A 129 5.05 -16.02 14.33
C ALA A 129 4.88 -17.48 13.89
N LYS A 130 5.82 -18.02 13.10
CA LYS A 130 5.82 -19.43 12.70
C LYS A 130 5.90 -20.37 13.90
N ALA A 131 6.81 -20.12 14.84
CA ALA A 131 6.93 -20.92 16.06
C ALA A 131 5.66 -20.89 16.92
N ALA A 132 5.01 -19.72 17.04
CA ALA A 132 3.75 -19.59 17.76
C ALA A 132 2.62 -20.41 17.10
N TYR A 133 2.54 -20.39 15.77
CA TYR A 133 1.57 -21.19 15.02
C TYR A 133 1.80 -22.70 15.19
N GLU A 134 3.05 -23.16 15.09
CA GLU A 134 3.41 -24.57 15.31
C GLU A 134 3.07 -25.03 16.73
N HIS A 135 3.28 -24.17 17.73
CA HIS A 135 2.88 -24.44 19.11
C HIS A 135 1.36 -24.61 19.26
N ILE A 136 0.56 -23.75 18.63
CA ILE A 136 -0.91 -23.87 18.63
C ILE A 136 -1.34 -25.20 17.98
N LEU A 137 -0.76 -25.53 16.82
CA LEU A 137 -1.08 -26.80 16.13
C LEU A 137 -0.74 -28.02 16.98
N ALA A 138 0.38 -27.99 17.71
CA ALA A 138 0.78 -29.07 18.60
C ALA A 138 -0.23 -29.28 19.75
N GLN A 139 -0.86 -28.20 20.24
CA GLN A 139 -1.89 -28.28 21.28
C GLN A 139 -3.23 -28.83 20.78
N THR A 140 -3.53 -28.70 19.48
CA THR A 140 -4.80 -29.19 18.89
C THR A 140 -4.78 -30.66 18.42
N LYS A 141 -3.61 -31.31 18.44
CA LYS A 141 -3.45 -32.72 18.00
C LYS A 141 -3.49 -33.74 19.16
N GLY A 142 -3.84 -33.33 20.37
CA GLY A 142 -4.15 -34.20 21.51
C GLY A 142 -5.64 -34.31 21.72
#